data_AF-D5ELP5-F1
#
_entry.id   AF-D5ELP5-F1
#
_cell.length_a   1.000
_cell.length_b   1.000
_cell.length_c   1.000
_cell.angle_alpha   90.00
_cell.angle_beta   90.00
_cell.angle_gamma   90.00
#
_symmetry.space_group_name_H-M   'P 1'
#
loop_
_entity.id
_entity.type
_entity.pdbx_description
1 polymer ?
#
loop_
_entity_poly.entity_id
_entity_poly.type
_entity_poly.pdbx_seq_one_letter_code
_entity_poly.pdbx_strand_id
1 'polypeptide(L)'
;MNSTLPTKSQRKRSSRSSRTRSDSSRFLPNYSQFEEALKQLPDADEHDGDTYECRVLADEQYRSIKFAKTKIQRGSKYVSRWVYDGKILIRNRDL
;
A
#
# COMPACT_ATOMS: atom_id res chain seq x y z
N MET A 1 46.12 35.58 -3.56
CA MET A 1 46.03 34.20 -3.04
C MET A 1 44.61 33.98 -2.51
N ASN A 2 44.05 32.81 -2.83
CA ASN A 2 42.86 32.16 -2.29
C ASN A 2 41.50 32.41 -2.96
N SER A 3 41.20 31.46 -3.86
CA SER A 3 39.93 30.92 -4.32
C SER A 3 38.98 30.52 -3.18
N THR A 4 37.67 30.40 -3.43
CA THR A 4 36.85 29.15 -3.23
C THR A 4 35.32 29.41 -3.23
N LEU A 5 34.67 28.91 -4.30
CA LEU A 5 33.35 28.26 -4.48
C LEU A 5 31.99 28.94 -4.12
N PRO A 6 30.99 28.85 -5.03
CA PRO A 6 29.58 29.10 -4.74
C PRO A 6 28.85 27.83 -4.28
N THR A 7 28.26 27.84 -3.08
CA THR A 7 27.47 26.69 -2.57
C THR A 7 26.03 26.76 -3.10
N LYS A 8 25.78 26.13 -4.25
CA LYS A 8 24.42 25.84 -4.73
C LYS A 8 23.75 24.83 -3.79
N SER A 9 22.93 25.30 -2.84
CA SER A 9 21.98 24.44 -2.14
C SER A 9 20.83 24.05 -3.08
N GLN A 10 21.04 23.01 -3.89
CA GLN A 10 19.95 22.29 -4.52
C GLN A 10 19.20 21.50 -3.44
N ARG A 11 18.20 22.13 -2.82
CA ARG A 11 17.15 21.40 -2.09
C ARG A 11 16.40 20.53 -3.08
N LYS A 12 16.82 19.26 -3.18
CA LYS A 12 16.04 18.19 -3.82
C LYS A 12 14.68 18.12 -3.13
N ARG A 13 13.68 18.80 -3.68
CA ARG A 13 12.27 18.52 -3.40
C ARG A 13 12.06 17.08 -3.83
N SER A 14 11.98 16.17 -2.86
CA SER A 14 11.56 14.79 -3.12
C SER A 14 10.22 14.87 -3.84
N SER A 15 10.25 14.43 -5.10
CA SER A 15 9.09 14.27 -5.96
C SER A 15 8.08 13.41 -5.22
N ARG A 16 7.01 14.05 -4.75
CA ARG A 16 5.81 13.38 -4.25
C ARG A 16 5.34 12.49 -5.38
N SER A 17 5.68 11.21 -5.29
CA SER A 17 5.37 10.22 -6.31
C SER A 17 3.88 10.34 -6.63
N SER A 18 3.63 10.57 -7.92
CA SER A 18 2.35 10.71 -8.56
C SER A 18 1.40 9.62 -8.06
N ARG A 19 0.36 10.02 -7.33
CA ARG A 19 -0.83 9.18 -7.16
C ARG A 19 -1.44 9.02 -8.55
N THR A 20 -1.07 7.95 -9.23
CA THR A 20 -1.65 7.57 -10.52
C THR A 20 -3.16 7.53 -10.35
N ARG A 21 -3.81 8.28 -11.24
CA ARG A 21 -5.26 8.45 -11.29
C ARG A 21 -5.89 7.06 -11.40
N SER A 22 -6.87 6.84 -10.53
CA SER A 22 -7.73 5.68 -10.41
C SER A 22 -8.22 5.21 -11.78
N ASP A 23 -7.77 4.01 -12.14
CA ASP A 23 -8.31 3.17 -13.20
C ASP A 23 -9.81 2.98 -12.94
N SER A 24 -10.65 3.50 -13.84
CA SER A 24 -12.10 3.59 -13.66
C SER A 24 -12.84 2.25 -13.80
N SER A 25 -12.12 1.13 -13.93
CA SER A 25 -12.66 -0.23 -14.00
C SER A 25 -12.24 -1.11 -12.81
N ARG A 26 -11.86 -0.52 -11.68
CA ARG A 26 -11.42 -1.30 -10.50
C ARG A 26 -12.62 -2.05 -9.90
N PHE A 27 -12.51 -3.38 -9.82
CA PHE A 27 -13.43 -4.25 -9.12
C PHE A 27 -13.61 -3.81 -7.65
N LEU A 28 -14.86 -3.59 -7.24
CA LEU A 28 -15.25 -3.27 -5.88
C LEU A 28 -15.86 -4.52 -5.24
N PRO A 29 -15.12 -5.21 -4.34
CA PRO A 29 -15.62 -6.42 -3.71
C PRO A 29 -16.74 -6.09 -2.73
N ASN A 30 -17.70 -7.01 -2.61
CA ASN A 30 -18.65 -6.98 -1.51
C ASN A 30 -17.97 -7.38 -0.19
N TYR A 31 -18.69 -7.28 0.92
CA TYR A 31 -18.14 -7.56 2.25
C TYR A 31 -17.59 -8.99 2.39
N SER A 32 -18.33 -10.00 1.90
CA SER A 32 -17.93 -11.41 2.00
C SER A 32 -16.67 -11.70 1.17
N GLN A 33 -16.60 -11.17 -0.05
CA GLN A 33 -15.41 -11.27 -0.90
C GLN A 33 -14.21 -10.56 -0.27
N PHE A 34 -14.46 -9.43 0.40
CA PHE A 34 -13.40 -8.72 1.10
C PHE A 34 -12.86 -9.56 2.25
N GLU A 35 -13.71 -10.13 3.12
CA GLU A 35 -13.30 -11.03 4.20
C GLU A 35 -12.53 -12.26 3.69
N GLU A 36 -12.97 -12.85 2.58
CA GLU A 36 -12.25 -13.97 1.95
C GLU A 36 -10.83 -13.55 1.54
N ALA A 37 -10.68 -12.37 0.95
CA ALA A 37 -9.37 -11.82 0.61
C ALA A 37 -8.52 -11.50 1.85
N LEU A 38 -9.14 -11.04 2.95
CA LEU A 38 -8.43 -10.79 4.20
C LEU A 38 -7.81 -12.08 4.76
N LYS A 39 -8.54 -13.20 4.74
CA LYS A 39 -8.01 -14.50 5.19
C LYS A 39 -6.79 -15.00 4.41
N GLN A 40 -6.61 -14.52 3.18
CA GLN A 40 -5.46 -14.85 2.33
C GLN A 40 -4.25 -13.93 2.57
N LEU A 41 -4.42 -12.81 3.27
CA LEU A 41 -3.33 -11.85 3.45
C LEU A 41 -2.30 -12.40 4.44
N PRO A 42 -0.99 -12.41 4.07
CA PRO A 42 0.07 -12.70 5.02
C PRO A 42 0.25 -11.54 6.00
N ASP A 43 1.00 -11.77 7.07
CA ASP A 43 1.40 -10.68 7.96
C ASP A 43 2.16 -9.62 7.16
N ALA A 44 1.68 -8.37 7.26
CA ALA A 44 2.30 -7.26 6.57
C ALA A 44 3.75 -7.04 7.02
N ASP A 45 4.09 -7.30 8.28
CA ASP A 45 5.47 -7.10 8.77
C ASP A 45 6.43 -8.18 8.29
N GLU A 46 5.96 -9.40 8.06
CA GLU A 46 6.77 -10.54 7.60
C GLU A 46 6.86 -10.65 6.08
N HIS A 47 5.91 -10.07 5.34
CA HIS A 47 5.90 -10.14 3.88
C HIS A 47 6.85 -9.12 3.25
N ASP A 48 7.83 -9.58 2.46
CA ASP A 48 8.86 -8.71 1.86
C ASP A 48 8.33 -7.76 0.76
N GLY A 49 7.20 -8.07 0.14
CA GLY A 49 6.65 -7.29 -0.96
C GLY A 49 5.87 -6.03 -0.54
N ASP A 50 5.89 -5.00 -1.38
CA ASP A 50 5.11 -3.77 -1.15
C ASP A 50 3.63 -3.91 -1.55
N THR A 51 3.27 -4.99 -2.24
CA THR A 51 1.89 -5.28 -2.63
C THR A 51 1.60 -6.76 -2.51
N TYR A 52 0.33 -7.09 -2.26
CA TYR A 52 -0.18 -8.45 -2.29
C TYR A 52 -1.49 -8.48 -3.07
N GLU A 53 -1.75 -9.55 -3.81
CA GLU A 53 -2.94 -9.70 -4.64
C GLU A 53 -3.65 -11.00 -4.28
N CYS A 54 -4.86 -10.87 -3.75
CA CYS A 54 -5.73 -12.01 -3.44
C CYS A 54 -6.67 -12.27 -4.60
N ARG A 55 -7.05 -13.54 -4.82
CA ARG A 55 -8.08 -13.91 -5.80
C ARG A 55 -9.34 -14.31 -5.06
N VAL A 56 -10.46 -13.77 -5.49
CA VAL A 56 -11.80 -14.07 -4.93
C VAL A 56 -12.76 -14.38 -6.06
N LEU A 57 -13.77 -15.20 -5.77
CA LEU A 57 -14.82 -15.51 -6.72
C LEU A 57 -15.88 -14.40 -6.72
N ALA A 58 -16.12 -13.78 -7.87
CA ALA A 58 -17.13 -12.75 -8.04
C ALA A 58 -17.86 -12.93 -9.37
N ASP A 59 -19.18 -13.07 -9.32
CA ASP A 59 -20.03 -13.27 -10.50
C ASP A 59 -19.51 -14.42 -11.38
N GLU A 60 -19.24 -15.57 -10.76
CA GLU A 60 -18.71 -16.80 -11.39
C GLU A 60 -17.30 -16.66 -12.01
N GLN A 61 -16.63 -15.52 -11.83
CA GLN A 61 -15.29 -15.26 -12.33
C GLN A 61 -14.33 -14.91 -11.19
N TYR A 62 -13.09 -15.41 -11.26
CA TYR A 62 -12.05 -14.99 -10.33
C TYR A 62 -11.64 -13.54 -10.63
N ARG A 63 -11.81 -12.67 -9.63
CA ARG A 63 -11.36 -11.28 -9.64
C ARG A 63 -10.23 -11.12 -8.64
N SER A 64 -9.37 -10.14 -8.88
CA SER A 64 -8.24 -9.87 -8.02
C SER A 64 -8.44 -8.62 -7.16
N ILE A 65 -8.01 -8.71 -5.91
CA ILE A 65 -8.04 -7.62 -4.94
C ILE A 65 -6.59 -7.34 -4.55
N LYS A 66 -6.11 -6.15 -4.96
CA LYS A 66 -4.75 -5.70 -4.67
C LYS A 66 -4.70 -4.85 -3.41
N PHE A 67 -3.79 -5.23 -2.51
CA PHE A 67 -3.44 -4.52 -1.30
C PHE A 67 -2.04 -3.93 -1.44
N ALA A 68 -1.85 -2.74 -0.88
CA ALA A 68 -0.55 -2.08 -0.80
C ALA A 68 -0.08 -2.04 0.66
N LYS A 69 1.19 -2.34 0.88
CA LYS A 69 1.84 -2.26 2.19
C LYS A 69 2.15 -0.80 2.49
N THR A 70 1.90 -0.39 3.72
CA THR A 70 2.28 0.94 4.20
C THR A 70 2.87 0.84 5.61
N LYS A 71 3.83 1.72 5.92
CA LYS A 71 4.41 1.82 7.27
C LYS A 71 3.68 2.89 8.07
N ILE A 72 3.27 2.54 9.27
CA ILE A 72 2.56 3.42 10.19
C ILE A 72 3.31 3.48 11.49
N GLN A 73 3.48 4.70 12.00
CA GLN A 73 4.06 4.90 13.32
C GLN A 73 3.03 4.56 14.41
N ARG A 74 3.43 3.71 15.35
CA ARG A 74 2.68 3.32 16.54
C ARG A 74 3.58 3.52 17.75
N GLY A 75 3.36 4.64 18.45
CA GLY A 75 4.25 5.09 19.51
C GLY A 75 5.67 5.31 18.97
N SER A 76 6.63 4.58 19.51
CA SER A 76 8.05 4.64 19.13
C SER A 76 8.45 3.65 18.02
N LYS A 77 7.54 2.80 17.52
CA LYS A 77 7.84 1.78 16.50
C LYS A 77 7.10 2.06 15.19
N TYR A 78 7.69 1.65 14.08
CA TYR A 78 7.00 1.54 12.80
C TYR A 78 6.49 0.12 12.63
N VAL A 79 5.23 -0.02 12.24
CA VAL A 79 4.59 -1.30 11.90
C VAL A 79 4.07 -1.23 10.48
N SER A 80 4.11 -2.34 9.78
CA SER A 80 3.58 -2.46 8.43
C SER A 80 2.11 -2.84 8.49
N ARG A 81 1.34 -2.35 7.52
CA ARG A 81 -0.09 -2.64 7.39
C ARG A 81 -0.47 -2.73 5.93
N TRP A 82 -1.43 -3.59 5.63
CA TRP A 82 -2.07 -3.63 4.32
C TRP A 82 -3.07 -2.49 4.18
N VAL A 83 -3.16 -1.92 2.98
CA VAL A 83 -4.10 -0.88 2.62
C VAL A 83 -4.81 -1.28 1.34
N TYR A 84 -6.13 -1.30 1.40
CA TYR A 84 -6.98 -1.45 0.22
C TYR A 84 -7.43 -0.08 -0.31
N ASP A 85 -7.29 0.08 -1.62
CA ASP A 85 -7.64 1.29 -2.38
C ASP A 85 -7.11 2.63 -1.80
N GLY A 86 -6.00 2.59 -1.06
CA GLY A 86 -5.44 3.77 -0.40
C GLY A 86 -6.31 4.38 0.71
N LYS A 87 -7.42 3.73 1.07
CA LYS A 87 -8.43 4.25 2.01
C LYS A 87 -8.59 3.36 3.24
N ILE A 88 -8.66 2.04 3.03
CA ILE A 88 -9.00 1.09 4.08
C ILE A 88 -7.71 0.47 4.60
N LEU A 89 -7.40 0.76 5.86
CA LEU A 89 -6.25 0.21 6.56
C LEU A 89 -6.64 -1.12 7.23
N ILE A 90 -5.96 -2.20 6.85
CA ILE A 90 -6.18 -3.54 7.39
C ILE A 90 -5.23 -3.79 8.55
N ARG A 91 -5.76 -4.35 9.63
CA ARG A 91 -5.00 -4.75 10.80
C ARG A 91 -4.95 -6.27 10.91
N ASN A 92 -3.89 -6.83 11.51
CA ASN A 92 -3.80 -8.28 11.75
C ASN A 92 -4.93 -8.87 12.61
N ARG A 93 -5.68 -8.03 13.35
CA ARG A 93 -6.90 -8.46 14.07
C ARG A 93 -8.15 -8.52 13.19
N ASP A 94 -8.07 -7.91 12.00
CA ASP A 94 -9.12 -7.93 10.99
C ASP A 94 -8.93 -9.14 10.05
N LEU A 95 -7.88 -9.95 10.26
CA LEU A 95 -7.56 -11.19 9.55
C LEU A 95 -8.12 -12.41 10.31
#